data_AF-A0A4P8KR17-F1
#
_entry.id   AF-A0A4P8KR17-F1
#
_cell.length_a   1.000
_cell.length_b   1.000
_cell.length_c   1.000
_cell.angle_alpha   90.00
_cell.angle_beta   90.00
_cell.angle_gamma   90.00
#
_symmetry.space_group_name_H-M   'P 1'
#
loop_
_entity.id
_entity.type
_entity.pdbx_description
1 polymer ?
#
loop_
_entity_poly.entity_id
_entity_poly.type
_entity_poly.pdbx_seq_one_letter_code
_entity_poly.pdbx_strand_id
1 'polypeptide(L)'
;MGTIYYGGGSTPIHIEDRALAHLKVVIATKLRRGESFTLSWRHPDDQPRGRSTLWLHPSIPLRFVFDDPEPAMLSREWVEELANSANSSGGIMLVAEHFDTHPAPTAS
;
A
#
# COMPACT_ATOMS: atom_id res chain seq x y z
N MET A 1 8.02 9.34 -1.52
CA MET A 1 7.82 7.95 -1.94
C MET A 1 8.01 7.06 -0.72
N GLY A 2 6.93 6.73 -0.04
CA GLY A 2 7.01 5.94 1.18
C GLY A 2 7.46 4.49 0.95
N THR A 3 7.70 3.80 2.06
CA THR A 3 8.23 2.44 2.07
C THR A 3 7.47 1.55 3.06
N ILE A 4 7.10 0.35 2.62
CA ILE A 4 6.65 -0.76 3.47
C ILE A 4 7.81 -1.70 3.73
N TYR A 5 8.02 -2.02 5.01
CA TYR A 5 8.87 -3.13 5.46
C TYR A 5 7.97 -4.19 6.09
N TYR A 6 8.09 -5.43 5.61
CA TYR A 6 7.27 -6.54 6.08
C TYR A 6 8.12 -7.76 6.44
N GLY A 7 7.96 -8.23 7.67
CA GLY A 7 8.72 -9.33 8.24
C GLY A 7 10.23 -9.03 8.32
N GLY A 8 11.04 -10.06 8.10
CA GLY A 8 12.51 -9.95 8.01
C GLY A 8 13.02 -9.88 6.56
N GLY A 9 12.15 -9.55 5.60
CA GLY A 9 12.55 -9.43 4.20
C GLY A 9 13.56 -8.30 4.00
N SER A 10 14.60 -8.55 3.19
CA SER A 10 15.63 -7.56 2.88
C SER A 10 15.20 -6.51 1.86
N THR A 11 14.09 -6.74 1.16
CA THR A 11 13.65 -5.89 0.04
C THR A 11 12.53 -4.95 0.50
N PRO A 12 12.78 -3.65 0.62
CA PRO A 12 11.73 -2.67 0.86
C PRO A 12 10.75 -2.60 -0.32
N ILE A 13 9.50 -2.25 -0.04
CA ILE A 13 8.48 -2.02 -1.08
C ILE A 13 8.20 -0.53 -1.13
N HIS A 14 8.52 0.11 -2.24
CA HIS A 14 8.28 1.53 -2.47
C HIS A 14 6.86 1.75 -2.99
N ILE A 15 6.16 2.73 -2.41
CA ILE A 15 4.78 3.11 -2.75
C ILE A 15 4.69 4.62 -2.59
N GLU A 16 3.93 5.29 -3.46
CA GLU A 16 3.72 6.74 -3.33
C GLU A 16 3.10 7.07 -1.94
N ASP A 17 3.48 8.18 -1.32
CA ASP A 17 3.14 8.48 0.08
C ASP A 17 1.63 8.59 0.31
N ARG A 18 0.90 9.21 -0.60
CA ARG A 18 -0.56 9.28 -0.54
C ARG A 18 -1.17 7.88 -0.67
N ALA A 19 -0.78 7.07 -1.64
CA ALA A 19 -1.25 5.68 -1.75
C ALA A 19 -0.92 4.87 -0.47
N LEU A 20 0.29 5.03 0.07
CA LEU A 20 0.73 4.39 1.31
C LEU A 20 -0.11 4.82 2.51
N ALA A 21 -0.54 6.08 2.58
CA ALA A 21 -1.38 6.59 3.66
C ALA A 21 -2.76 5.90 3.66
N HIS A 22 -3.38 5.71 2.49
CA HIS A 22 -4.66 4.99 2.38
C HIS A 22 -4.49 3.51 2.74
N LEU A 23 -3.44 2.85 2.22
CA LEU A 23 -3.11 1.48 2.57
C LEU A 23 -2.90 1.29 4.07
N LYS A 24 -2.14 2.18 4.72
CA LYS A 24 -1.87 2.12 6.16
C LYS A 24 -3.17 2.10 6.97
N VAL A 25 -4.18 2.88 6.59
CA VAL A 25 -5.49 2.89 7.26
C VAL A 25 -6.18 1.53 7.15
N VAL A 26 -6.26 0.98 5.94
CA VAL A 26 -6.94 -0.30 5.69
C VAL A 26 -6.19 -1.46 6.35
N ILE A 27 -4.88 -1.54 6.14
CA ILE A 27 -4.02 -2.59 6.72
C ILE A 27 -4.11 -2.56 8.24
N ALA A 28 -3.91 -1.39 8.87
CA ALA A 28 -3.96 -1.29 10.33
C ALA A 28 -5.34 -1.65 10.89
N THR A 29 -6.42 -1.33 10.18
CA THR A 29 -7.79 -1.67 10.59
C THR A 29 -8.03 -3.18 10.55
N LYS A 30 -7.65 -3.85 9.46
CA LYS A 30 -7.82 -5.31 9.33
C LYS A 30 -6.94 -6.08 10.31
N LEU A 31 -5.66 -5.72 10.43
CA LEU A 31 -4.75 -6.43 11.33
C LEU A 31 -5.13 -6.27 12.81
N ARG A 32 -5.67 -5.10 13.23
CA ARG A 32 -6.24 -4.93 14.59
C ARG A 32 -7.42 -5.85 14.87
N ARG A 33 -8.15 -6.28 13.84
CA ARG A 33 -9.28 -7.24 13.94
C ARG A 33 -8.84 -8.70 13.81
N GLY A 34 -7.54 -8.96 13.66
CA GLY A 34 -7.03 -10.30 13.40
C GLY A 34 -7.25 -10.78 11.96
N GLU A 35 -7.66 -9.89 11.05
CA GLU A 35 -7.99 -10.24 9.67
C GLU A 35 -6.71 -10.21 8.81
N SER A 36 -6.27 -11.39 8.37
CA SER A 36 -5.16 -11.53 7.44
C SER A 36 -5.65 -11.48 5.99
N PHE A 37 -4.83 -10.91 5.09
CA PHE A 37 -5.20 -10.73 3.69
C PHE A 37 -3.96 -10.55 2.80
N THR A 38 -4.14 -10.58 1.48
CA THR A 38 -3.05 -10.39 0.51
C THR A 38 -2.95 -8.94 0.01
N LEU A 39 -1.71 -8.49 -0.20
CA LEU A 39 -1.38 -7.27 -0.94
C LEU A 39 -0.49 -7.65 -2.12
N SER A 40 -0.93 -7.36 -3.34
CA SER A 40 -0.21 -7.71 -4.58
C SER A 40 0.10 -6.47 -5.40
N TRP A 41 1.21 -6.50 -6.14
CA TRP A 41 1.58 -5.45 -7.08
C TRP A 41 2.38 -6.01 -8.25
N ARG A 42 2.20 -5.41 -9.43
CA ARG A 42 3.08 -5.69 -10.57
C ARG A 42 4.42 -5.03 -10.32
N HIS A 43 5.49 -5.71 -10.73
CA HIS A 43 6.80 -5.07 -10.73
C HIS A 43 6.79 -3.89 -11.71
N PRO A 44 7.36 -2.74 -11.34
CA PRO A 44 7.53 -1.62 -12.27
C PRO A 44 8.42 -2.02 -13.45
N ASP A 45 8.40 -1.20 -14.51
CA ASP A 45 9.07 -1.50 -15.78
C ASP A 45 10.61 -1.56 -15.66
N ASP A 46 11.18 -1.00 -14.58
CA ASP A 46 12.61 -1.03 -14.27
C ASP A 46 13.07 -2.32 -13.56
N GLN A 47 12.15 -3.23 -13.25
CA GLN A 47 12.39 -4.50 -12.57
C GLN A 47 12.05 -5.71 -13.47
N PRO A 48 12.56 -6.92 -13.16
CA PRO A 48 12.19 -8.12 -13.90
C PRO A 48 10.67 -8.29 -13.93
N ARG A 49 10.11 -8.48 -15.14
CA ARG A 49 8.67 -8.61 -15.35
C ARG A 49 8.07 -9.66 -14.41
N GLY A 50 7.08 -9.24 -13.62
CA GLY A 50 6.49 -10.12 -12.63
C GLY A 50 5.42 -9.45 -11.77
N ARG A 51 5.00 -10.17 -10.75
CA ARG A 51 4.10 -9.69 -9.70
C ARG A 51 4.60 -10.25 -8.38
N SER A 52 4.54 -9.43 -7.35
CA SER A 52 4.78 -9.83 -5.98
C SER A 52 3.47 -9.80 -5.19
N THR A 53 3.38 -10.67 -4.20
CA THR A 53 2.25 -10.75 -3.27
C THR A 53 2.79 -10.92 -1.86
N LEU A 54 2.40 -10.02 -0.95
CA LEU A 54 2.56 -10.19 0.49
C LEU A 54 1.32 -10.86 1.08
N TRP A 55 1.53 -11.82 1.98
CA TRP A 55 0.52 -12.26 2.92
C TRP A 55 0.65 -11.42 4.19
N LEU A 56 -0.31 -10.55 4.48
CA LEU A 56 -0.32 -9.68 5.65
C LEU A 56 -1.02 -10.38 6.82
N HIS A 57 -0.31 -10.55 7.92
CA HIS A 57 -0.75 -11.24 9.13
C HIS A 57 -0.34 -10.46 10.40
N PRO A 58 -1.19 -10.38 11.46
CA PRO A 58 -0.92 -9.57 12.66
C PRO A 58 0.36 -9.93 13.44
N SER A 59 0.79 -11.19 13.38
CA SER A 59 1.98 -11.68 14.09
C SER A 59 3.31 -11.40 13.36
N ILE A 60 3.28 -10.75 12.20
CA ILE A 60 4.48 -10.43 11.43
C ILE A 60 4.76 -8.92 11.53
N PRO A 61 6.01 -8.51 11.86
CA PRO A 61 6.36 -7.10 11.92
C PRO A 61 6.03 -6.37 10.62
N LEU A 62 5.40 -5.20 10.75
CA LEU A 62 5.04 -4.34 9.64
C LEU A 62 5.39 -2.90 10.02
N ARG A 63 6.14 -2.22 9.15
CA ARG A 63 6.52 -0.82 9.34
C ARG A 63 6.24 -0.02 8.08
N PHE A 64 5.62 1.13 8.28
CA PHE A 64 5.41 2.15 7.26
C PHE A 64 6.41 3.27 7.51
N VAL A 65 7.10 3.70 6.48
CA VAL A 65 7.95 4.90 6.48
C VAL A 65 7.42 5.82 5.39
N PHE A 66 7.20 7.08 5.72
CA PHE A 66 6.80 8.11 4.77
C PHE A 66 8.00 9.03 4.54
N ASP A 67 8.23 9.44 3.30
CA ASP A 67 9.31 10.39 3.01
C ASP A 67 8.89 11.81 3.40
N ASP A 68 7.63 12.16 3.16
CA ASP A 68 7.03 13.40 3.62
C ASP A 68 6.65 13.28 5.11
N PRO A 69 7.16 14.17 5.99
CA PRO A 69 6.75 14.20 7.38
C PRO A 69 5.29 14.65 7.57
N GLU A 70 4.71 15.39 6.61
CA GLU A 70 3.33 15.85 6.68
C GLU A 70 2.35 14.75 6.26
N PRO A 71 1.28 14.48 7.04
CA PRO A 71 0.30 13.47 6.67
C PRO A 71 -0.42 13.81 5.35
N ALA A 72 -0.39 12.88 4.40
CA ALA A 72 -1.15 13.00 3.16
C ALA A 72 -2.67 13.08 3.43
N MET A 73 -3.37 13.92 2.65
CA MET A 73 -4.83 13.99 2.70
C MET A 73 -5.47 12.68 2.24
N LEU A 74 -6.31 12.11 3.12
CA LEU A 74 -7.03 10.88 2.86
C LEU A 74 -8.34 11.14 2.11
N SER A 75 -8.56 10.39 1.03
CA SER A 75 -9.86 10.25 0.38
C SER A 75 -10.64 9.13 1.06
N ARG A 76 -11.82 9.46 1.59
CA ARG A 76 -12.71 8.47 2.19
C ARG A 76 -13.13 7.39 1.20
N GLU A 77 -13.51 7.80 0.00
CA GLU A 77 -13.92 6.90 -1.10
C GLU A 77 -12.81 5.88 -1.41
N TRP A 78 -11.57 6.33 -1.52
CA TRP A 78 -10.46 5.45 -1.83
C TRP A 78 -10.14 4.47 -0.68
N VAL A 79 -10.26 4.91 0.58
CA VAL A 79 -10.15 3.99 1.73
C VAL A 79 -11.25 2.93 1.68
N GLU A 80 -12.48 3.31 1.34
CA GLU A 80 -13.61 2.38 1.22
C GLU A 80 -13.38 1.38 0.07
N GLU A 81 -12.90 1.82 -1.09
CA GLU A 81 -12.53 0.94 -2.21
C GLU A 81 -11.45 -0.08 -1.83
N LEU A 82 -10.36 0.38 -1.21
CA LEU A 82 -9.27 -0.49 -0.75
C LEU A 82 -9.75 -1.48 0.32
N ALA A 83 -10.61 -1.04 1.25
CA ALA A 83 -11.20 -1.90 2.26
C ALA A 83 -12.10 -2.98 1.63
N ASN A 84 -12.90 -2.62 0.64
CA ASN A 84 -13.73 -3.56 -0.12
C ASN A 84 -12.86 -4.58 -0.87
N SER A 85 -11.79 -4.14 -1.54
CA SER A 85 -10.83 -5.05 -2.19
C SER A 85 -10.20 -6.02 -1.20
N ALA A 86 -9.78 -5.52 -0.03
CA ALA A 86 -9.14 -6.33 1.02
C ALA A 86 -10.07 -7.37 1.66
N ASN A 87 -11.39 -7.22 1.51
CA ASN A 87 -12.39 -8.20 1.94
C ASN A 87 -12.72 -9.24 0.86
N SER A 88 -12.22 -9.07 -0.36
CA SER A 88 -12.37 -10.03 -1.44
C SER A 88 -11.36 -11.18 -1.32
N SER A 89 -11.62 -12.30 -2.01
CA SER A 89 -10.68 -13.43 -2.10
C SER A 89 -9.36 -13.09 -2.81
N GLY A 90 -9.32 -12.01 -3.60
CA GLY A 90 -8.11 -11.55 -4.30
C GLY A 90 -7.20 -10.64 -3.46
N GLY A 91 -7.70 -10.10 -2.35
CA GLY A 91 -7.02 -9.08 -1.55
C GLY A 91 -6.90 -7.74 -2.29
N ILE A 92 -5.89 -6.95 -1.92
CA ILE A 92 -5.59 -5.66 -2.57
C ILE A 92 -4.64 -5.91 -3.74
N MET A 93 -4.94 -5.33 -4.92
CA MET A 93 -4.03 -5.23 -6.04
C MET A 93 -3.67 -3.75 -6.27
N LEU A 94 -2.41 -3.40 -6.04
CA LEU A 94 -1.88 -2.08 -6.42
C LEU A 94 -1.61 -2.04 -7.92
N VAL A 95 -2.08 -0.97 -8.55
CA VAL A 95 -1.82 -0.68 -9.96
C VAL A 95 -0.73 0.39 -10.10
N ALA A 96 -0.12 0.50 -11.27
CA ALA A 96 1.04 1.37 -11.54
C ALA A 96 0.83 2.83 -11.08
N GLU A 97 -0.40 3.34 -11.18
CA GLU A 97 -0.78 4.68 -10.73
C GLU A 97 -0.56 4.94 -9.22
N HIS A 98 -0.43 3.88 -8.41
CA HIS A 98 -0.12 3.96 -6.97
C HIS A 98 1.40 3.98 -6.69
N PHE A 99 2.19 3.66 -7.70
CA PHE A 99 3.66 3.72 -7.66
C PHE A 99 4.13 5.02 -8.29
N ASP A 100 3.40 5.51 -9.31
CA ASP A 100 3.64 6.79 -9.95
C ASP A 100 2.32 7.55 -10.12
N THR A 101 2.19 8.73 -9.51
CA THR A 101 1.23 9.72 -9.99
C THR A 101 1.85 11.10 -10.08
N HIS A 102 1.68 11.70 -11.27
CA HIS A 102 2.05 13.05 -11.67
C HIS A 102 1.75 14.11 -10.58
N PRO A 103 2.51 15.23 -10.54
CA PRO A 103 2.25 16.31 -9.59
C PRO A 103 0.81 16.80 -9.77
N ALA A 104 0.17 17.12 -8.64
CA ALA A 104 -1.15 17.71 -8.60
C ALA A 104 -1.27 18.87 -9.62
N PRO A 105 -2.42 19.06 -10.29
CA PRO A 105 -2.59 20.20 -11.19
C PRO A 105 -2.39 21.47 -10.38
N THR A 106 -1.39 22.26 -10.77
CA THR A 106 -1.16 23.60 -10.24
C THR A 106 -2.44 24.39 -10.50
N ALA A 107 -3.14 24.78 -9.44
CA ALA A 107 -4.27 25.68 -9.56
C ALA A 107 -3.74 27.01 -10.14
N SER A 108 -4.22 27.36 -11.34
CA SER A 108 -4.01 28.66 -12.00
C SER A 108 -4.88 29.74 -11.37
#